data_AF-A0A3R8DH96-F1
#
_entry.id   AF-A0A3R8DH96-F1
#
_cell.length_a   1.000
_cell.length_b   1.000
_cell.length_c   1.000
_cell.angle_alpha   90.00
_cell.angle_beta   90.00
_cell.angle_gamma   90.00
#
_symmetry.space_group_name_H-M   'P 1'
#
loop_
_entity.id
_entity.type
_entity.pdbx_description
1 polymer ?
#
loop_
_entity_poly.entity_id
_entity_poly.type
_entity_poly.pdbx_seq_one_letter_code
_entity_poly.pdbx_strand_id
1 'polypeptide(L)'
;MVVVTIQRMKDFVKQRRQRILTYDEKLDILCLQATLREDNTTFVRDRSVTRTRTMAKDVLALLHDAHVVTVADGAKDHVACLCAVQRFLDKQGYARGKASRNTTYRMNLAQEQARDPYVNFMVPTVTTAPRRPVVYLDESLIYHHYTRHADSLYDPTDIAKTKPMHKGRRYCFIVGILDDGTDASHLLGLDSFVGGKKNGRTVKDYHFMFNHEYFVNWFGKLLDEVEELG
;
A
#
# COMPACT_ATOMS: atom_id res chain seq x y z
N MET A 1 -31.96 23.60 -24.43
CA MET A 1 -32.19 24.14 -23.06
C MET A 1 -31.01 23.99 -22.11
N VAL A 2 -30.20 22.92 -22.15
CA VAL A 2 -29.10 22.67 -21.18
C VAL A 2 -27.93 23.68 -21.27
N VAL A 3 -27.60 24.17 -22.47
CA VAL A 3 -26.48 25.12 -22.68
C VAL A 3 -26.76 26.50 -22.06
N VAL A 4 -28.03 26.92 -22.01
CA VAL A 4 -28.46 28.20 -21.43
C VAL A 4 -28.32 28.19 -19.90
N THR A 5 -28.48 27.03 -19.27
CA THR A 5 -28.39 26.85 -17.81
C THR A 5 -26.95 26.97 -17.30
N ILE A 6 -25.99 26.38 -18.03
CA ILE A 6 -24.57 26.43 -17.67
C ILE A 6 -24.02 27.86 -17.78
N GLN A 7 -24.43 28.61 -18.81
CA GLN A 7 -24.00 29.99 -18.98
C GLN A 7 -24.56 30.90 -17.87
N ARG A 8 -25.84 30.74 -17.51
CA ARG A 8 -26.45 31.44 -16.36
C ARG A 8 -25.75 31.14 -15.03
N MET A 9 -25.34 29.89 -14.80
CA MET A 9 -24.57 29.53 -13.60
C MET A 9 -23.18 30.18 -13.60
N LYS A 10 -22.47 30.20 -14.74
CA LYS A 10 -21.17 30.88 -14.87
C LYS A 10 -21.28 32.38 -14.64
N ASP A 11 -22.32 33.02 -15.18
CA ASP A 11 -22.56 34.45 -15.03
C ASP A 11 -22.95 34.81 -13.59
N PHE A 12 -23.78 33.98 -12.94
CA PHE A 12 -24.11 34.11 -11.52
C PHE A 12 -22.88 33.99 -10.60
N VAL A 13 -22.00 33.02 -10.85
CA VAL A 13 -20.75 32.83 -10.08
C VAL A 13 -19.78 33.98 -10.31
N LYS A 14 -19.67 34.49 -11.54
CA LYS A 14 -18.84 35.67 -11.85
C LYS A 14 -19.36 36.94 -11.16
N GLN A 15 -20.68 37.14 -11.12
CA GLN A 15 -21.31 38.27 -10.41
C GLN A 15 -21.11 38.20 -8.89
N ARG A 16 -21.05 37.00 -8.32
CA ARG A 16 -20.88 36.81 -6.87
C ARG A 16 -19.44 36.71 -6.39
N ARG A 17 -18.46 36.41 -7.26
CA ARG A 17 -17.02 36.39 -6.92
C ARG A 17 -16.47 37.72 -6.40
N GLN A 18 -17.14 38.84 -6.68
CA GLN A 18 -16.77 40.18 -6.19
C GLN A 18 -17.44 40.57 -4.86
N ARG A 19 -18.27 39.70 -4.25
CA ARG A 19 -18.90 40.02 -2.97
C ARG A 19 -17.89 39.86 -1.83
N ILE A 20 -17.80 40.88 -0.99
CA ILE A 20 -17.16 40.80 0.32
C ILE A 20 -18.04 39.89 1.18
N LEU A 21 -17.50 38.76 1.65
CA LEU A 21 -18.21 37.92 2.61
C LEU A 21 -18.57 38.75 3.84
N THR A 22 -19.80 38.61 4.29
CA THR A 22 -20.28 39.20 5.55
C THR A 22 -19.48 38.63 6.73
N TYR A 23 -19.52 39.34 7.87
CA TYR A 23 -18.87 38.86 9.08
C TYR A 23 -19.42 37.50 9.52
N ASP A 24 -20.73 37.31 9.44
CA ASP A 24 -21.41 36.06 9.79
C ASP A 24 -21.03 34.92 8.84
N GLU A 25 -20.99 35.15 7.52
CA GLU A 25 -20.52 34.13 6.57
C GLU A 25 -19.04 33.75 6.81
N LYS A 26 -18.18 34.70 7.22
CA LYS A 26 -16.79 34.40 7.60
C LYS A 26 -16.75 33.59 8.88
N LEU A 27 -17.59 33.92 9.87
CA LEU A 27 -17.67 33.23 11.14
C LEU A 27 -18.20 31.81 10.97
N ASP A 28 -19.22 31.61 10.14
CA ASP A 28 -19.77 30.30 9.79
C ASP A 28 -18.73 29.43 9.09
N ILE A 29 -17.94 30.00 8.18
CA ILE A 29 -16.83 29.27 7.53
C ILE A 29 -15.74 28.92 8.55
N LEU A 30 -15.42 29.81 9.48
CA LEU A 30 -14.43 29.55 10.53
C LEU A 30 -14.91 28.50 11.53
N CYS A 31 -16.16 28.57 11.97
CA CYS A 31 -16.81 27.58 12.83
C CYS A 31 -16.87 26.22 12.14
N LEU A 32 -17.31 26.16 10.88
CA LEU A 32 -17.31 24.92 10.10
C LEU A 32 -15.89 24.34 9.97
N GLN A 33 -14.88 25.18 9.70
CA GLN A 33 -13.49 24.73 9.64
C GLN A 33 -12.94 24.27 10.99
N ALA A 34 -13.40 24.83 12.11
CA ALA A 34 -13.00 24.44 13.45
C ALA A 34 -13.63 23.10 13.84
N THR A 35 -14.93 22.95 13.65
CA THR A 35 -15.67 21.70 13.89
C THR A 35 -15.13 20.56 13.02
N LEU A 36 -14.92 20.81 11.73
CA LEU A 36 -14.33 19.81 10.82
C LEU A 36 -12.90 19.42 11.21
N ARG A 37 -12.13 20.33 11.82
CA ARG A 37 -10.80 19.99 12.34
C ARG A 37 -10.93 19.12 13.58
N GLU A 38 -11.81 19.46 14.51
CA GLU A 38 -12.01 18.73 15.76
C GLU A 38 -12.53 17.30 15.50
N ASP A 39 -13.54 17.16 14.63
CA ASP A 39 -14.13 15.86 14.26
C ASP A 39 -13.11 14.97 13.56
N ASN A 40 -12.37 15.52 12.60
CA ASN A 40 -11.38 14.76 11.85
C ASN A 40 -10.16 14.39 12.73
N THR A 41 -9.75 15.29 13.64
CA THR A 41 -8.67 15.02 14.60
C THR A 41 -9.07 13.90 15.56
N THR A 42 -10.28 13.98 16.11
CA THR A 42 -10.82 12.95 17.02
C THR A 42 -10.97 11.61 16.27
N PHE A 43 -11.54 11.61 15.06
CA PHE A 43 -11.70 10.42 14.24
C PHE A 43 -10.37 9.74 13.88
N VAL A 44 -9.37 10.51 13.43
CA VAL A 44 -8.06 9.96 13.09
C VAL A 44 -7.35 9.43 14.34
N ARG A 45 -7.44 10.13 15.49
CA ARG A 45 -6.85 9.69 16.76
C ARG A 45 -7.52 8.45 17.32
N ASP A 46 -8.85 8.37 17.35
CA ASP A 46 -9.58 7.21 17.85
C ASP A 46 -9.30 5.96 17.00
N ARG A 47 -9.23 6.13 15.67
CA ARG A 47 -8.87 5.05 14.76
C ARG A 47 -7.40 4.66 14.89
N SER A 48 -6.51 5.62 15.16
CA SER A 48 -5.10 5.36 15.50
C SER A 48 -4.98 4.52 16.77
N VAL A 49 -5.72 4.87 17.84
CA VAL A 49 -5.75 4.14 19.12
C VAL A 49 -6.28 2.71 18.94
N THR A 50 -7.36 2.54 18.17
CA THR A 50 -7.94 1.22 17.86
C THR A 50 -7.17 0.46 16.78
N ARG A 51 -6.09 1.04 16.24
CA ARG A 51 -5.24 0.45 15.19
C ARG A 51 -5.98 0.18 13.88
N THR A 52 -7.07 0.89 13.65
CA THR A 52 -7.85 0.80 12.42
C THR A 52 -7.15 1.61 11.33
N ARG A 53 -6.95 1.00 10.15
CA ARG A 53 -6.41 1.73 8.99
C ARG A 53 -7.33 2.90 8.65
N THR A 54 -6.72 4.07 8.46
CA THR A 54 -7.42 5.31 8.10
C THR A 54 -6.72 5.96 6.91
N MET A 55 -7.50 6.21 5.86
CA MET A 55 -7.11 6.86 4.62
C MET A 55 -8.03 8.05 4.35
N ALA A 56 -7.63 8.91 3.40
CA ALA A 56 -8.47 10.01 2.94
C ALA A 56 -9.87 9.58 2.46
N LYS A 57 -10.03 8.35 1.95
CA LYS A 57 -11.35 7.82 1.60
C LYS A 57 -12.24 7.52 2.81
N ASP A 58 -11.63 7.16 3.94
CA ASP A 58 -12.38 6.88 5.18
C ASP A 58 -12.81 8.20 5.83
N VAL A 59 -11.99 9.25 5.69
CA VAL A 59 -12.36 10.64 6.03
C VAL A 59 -13.45 11.15 5.09
N LEU A 60 -13.39 10.86 3.79
CA LEU A 60 -14.46 11.21 2.85
C LEU A 60 -15.78 10.51 3.22
N ALA A 61 -15.73 9.23 3.62
CA ALA A 61 -16.91 8.52 4.10
C ALA A 61 -17.48 9.16 5.37
N LEU A 62 -16.64 9.51 6.35
CA LEU A 62 -17.07 10.26 7.54
C LEU A 62 -17.76 11.58 7.18
N LEU A 63 -17.17 12.36 6.28
CA LEU A 63 -17.72 13.65 5.84
C LEU A 63 -19.03 13.49 5.05
N HIS A 64 -19.18 12.38 4.34
CA HIS A 64 -20.41 12.03 3.65
C HIS A 64 -21.52 11.64 4.63
N ASP A 65 -21.22 10.78 5.59
CA ASP A 65 -22.16 10.31 6.62
C ASP A 65 -22.60 11.44 7.55
N ALA A 66 -21.71 12.39 7.85
CA ALA A 66 -22.02 13.62 8.57
C ALA A 66 -22.76 14.67 7.72
N HIS A 67 -23.11 14.36 6.47
CA HIS A 67 -23.74 15.26 5.50
C HIS A 67 -22.98 16.56 5.22
N VAL A 68 -21.66 16.58 5.44
CA VAL A 68 -20.80 17.74 5.17
C VAL A 68 -20.37 17.78 3.70
N VAL A 69 -20.24 16.61 3.05
CA VAL A 69 -19.90 16.49 1.63
C VAL A 69 -20.89 15.57 0.93
N THR A 70 -21.53 16.07 -0.11
CA THR A 70 -22.33 15.24 -1.02
C THR A 70 -21.46 14.80 -2.19
N VAL A 71 -21.36 13.49 -2.42
CA VAL A 71 -20.66 12.93 -3.58
C VAL A 71 -21.72 12.47 -4.57
N ALA A 72 -21.70 13.01 -5.79
CA ALA A 72 -22.58 12.52 -6.84
C ALA A 72 -22.15 11.10 -7.29
N ASP A 73 -23.09 10.28 -7.76
CA ASP A 73 -22.89 8.87 -8.13
C ASP A 73 -21.90 8.63 -9.29
N GLY A 74 -21.30 9.68 -9.84
CA GLY A 74 -20.29 9.59 -10.89
C GLY A 74 -18.90 9.22 -10.35
N ALA A 75 -18.25 8.23 -10.97
CA ALA A 75 -16.87 7.85 -10.64
C ALA A 75 -15.87 9.02 -10.72
N LYS A 76 -16.09 9.98 -11.62
CA LYS A 76 -15.26 11.20 -11.74
C LYS A 76 -15.47 12.16 -10.56
N ASP A 77 -16.70 12.30 -10.09
CA ASP A 77 -17.05 13.19 -8.98
C ASP A 77 -16.51 12.63 -7.66
N HIS A 78 -16.58 11.30 -7.48
CA HIS A 78 -15.95 10.63 -6.36
C HIS A 78 -14.42 10.87 -6.30
N VAL A 79 -13.73 10.76 -7.43
CA VAL A 79 -12.29 11.05 -7.51
C VAL A 79 -11.99 12.52 -7.21
N ALA A 80 -12.79 13.45 -7.73
CA ALA A 80 -12.63 14.88 -7.45
C ALA A 80 -12.82 15.21 -5.96
N CYS A 81 -13.84 14.64 -5.33
CA CYS A 81 -14.08 14.76 -3.88
C CYS A 81 -12.94 14.17 -3.06
N LEU A 82 -12.43 12.99 -3.44
CA LEU A 82 -11.29 12.37 -2.76
C LEU A 82 -10.02 13.23 -2.87
N CYS A 83 -9.75 13.82 -4.03
CA CYS A 83 -8.63 14.76 -4.21
C CYS A 83 -8.80 16.04 -3.36
N ALA A 84 -10.03 16.53 -3.20
CA ALA A 84 -10.32 17.68 -2.35
C ALA A 84 -10.05 17.36 -0.87
N VAL A 85 -10.49 16.18 -0.39
CA VAL A 85 -10.22 15.71 0.98
C VAL A 85 -8.73 15.51 1.21
N GLN A 86 -8.00 14.95 0.25
CA GLN A 86 -6.53 14.82 0.34
C GLN A 86 -5.85 16.18 0.53
N ARG A 87 -6.19 17.18 -0.30
CA ARG A 87 -5.66 18.55 -0.18
C ARG A 87 -6.03 19.21 1.14
N PHE A 88 -7.23 18.93 1.66
CA PHE A 88 -7.65 19.42 2.97
C PHE A 88 -6.79 18.82 4.08
N LEU A 89 -6.60 17.50 4.07
CA LEU A 89 -5.76 16.81 5.05
C LEU A 89 -4.31 17.32 5.03
N ASP A 90 -3.73 17.50 3.84
CA ASP A 90 -2.38 18.05 3.69
C ASP A 90 -2.28 19.47 4.28
N LYS A 91 -3.29 20.33 4.04
CA LYS A 91 -3.35 21.68 4.62
C LYS A 91 -3.52 21.69 6.13
N GLN A 92 -4.20 20.69 6.70
CA GLN A 92 -4.31 20.51 8.14
C GLN A 92 -3.05 19.88 8.76
N GLY A 93 -2.04 19.58 7.95
CA GLY A 93 -0.75 19.06 8.40
C GLY A 93 -0.75 17.55 8.61
N TYR A 94 -1.78 16.81 8.20
CA TYR A 94 -1.73 15.36 8.22
C TYR A 94 -0.70 14.85 7.21
N ALA A 95 0.02 13.80 7.58
CA ALA A 95 1.04 13.20 6.73
C ALA A 95 0.69 11.76 6.38
N ARG A 96 1.30 11.26 5.31
CA ARG A 96 1.12 9.90 4.81
C ARG A 96 2.44 9.14 4.85
N GLY A 97 2.39 7.90 5.33
CA GLY A 97 3.52 6.95 5.27
C GLY A 97 4.48 7.03 6.46
N LYS A 98 5.69 6.48 6.28
CA LYS A 98 6.72 6.51 7.33
C LYS A 98 7.55 7.79 7.22
N ALA A 99 7.89 8.40 8.36
CA ALA A 99 8.99 9.35 8.43
C ALA A 99 10.24 8.71 7.80
N SER A 100 10.84 9.40 6.84
CA SER A 100 11.92 8.88 6.00
C SER A 100 13.00 8.21 6.84
N ARG A 101 13.10 6.88 6.71
CA ARG A 101 14.32 6.14 7.06
C ARG A 101 14.98 5.81 5.73
N ASN A 102 15.93 6.65 5.32
CA ASN A 102 16.82 6.36 4.20
C ASN A 102 17.57 5.05 4.51
N THR A 103 17.04 3.95 4.01
CA THR A 103 17.73 2.65 3.98
C THR A 103 18.18 2.46 2.55
N THR A 104 19.26 3.16 2.19
CA THR A 104 19.94 2.92 0.92
C THR A 104 20.66 1.59 1.03
N TYR A 105 20.31 0.65 0.15
CA TYR A 105 21.02 -0.61 0.02
C TYR A 105 22.45 -0.29 -0.47
N ARG A 106 23.43 -0.32 0.42
CA ARG A 106 24.81 0.01 0.08
C ARG A 106 25.51 -1.24 -0.44
N MET A 107 25.70 -1.31 -1.75
CA MET A 107 26.47 -2.38 -2.39
C MET A 107 27.96 -2.20 -2.09
N ASN A 108 28.66 -3.28 -1.79
CA ASN A 108 30.11 -3.26 -1.66
C ASN A 108 30.78 -3.59 -3.01
N LEU A 109 32.05 -3.22 -3.17
CA LEU A 109 32.79 -3.40 -4.41
C LEU A 109 32.89 -4.88 -4.84
N ALA A 110 32.99 -5.80 -3.88
CA ALA A 110 33.05 -7.23 -4.16
C ALA A 110 31.74 -7.78 -4.75
N GLN A 111 30.60 -7.31 -4.26
CA GLN A 111 29.27 -7.66 -4.78
C GLN A 111 29.06 -7.11 -6.19
N GLU A 112 29.55 -5.89 -6.45
CA GLU A 112 29.51 -5.28 -7.79
C GLU A 112 30.35 -6.11 -8.77
N GLN A 113 31.60 -6.41 -8.44
CA GLN A 113 32.49 -7.23 -9.25
C GLN A 113 31.98 -8.66 -9.49
N ALA A 114 31.27 -9.25 -8.53
CA ALA A 114 30.68 -10.58 -8.69
C ALA A 114 29.39 -10.57 -9.54
N ARG A 115 28.69 -9.44 -9.61
CA ARG A 115 27.46 -9.30 -10.40
C ARG A 115 27.74 -9.17 -11.88
N ASP A 116 28.82 -8.50 -12.27
CA ASP A 116 29.13 -8.27 -13.68
C ASP A 116 29.26 -9.58 -14.48
N PRO A 117 30.02 -10.61 -14.04
CA PRO A 117 30.08 -11.90 -14.73
C PRO A 117 28.71 -12.61 -14.79
N TYR A 118 27.93 -12.54 -13.72
CA TYR A 118 26.60 -13.15 -13.66
C TYR A 118 25.64 -12.50 -14.67
N VAL A 119 25.61 -11.17 -14.73
CA VAL A 119 24.76 -10.42 -15.68
C VAL A 119 25.19 -10.70 -17.12
N ASN A 120 26.50 -10.67 -17.39
CA ASN A 120 27.03 -10.98 -18.73
C ASN A 120 26.68 -12.41 -19.19
N PHE A 121 26.56 -13.35 -18.26
CA PHE A 121 26.13 -14.72 -18.54
C PHE A 121 24.60 -14.85 -18.70
N MET A 122 23.83 -14.25 -17.80
CA MET A 122 22.37 -14.41 -17.76
C MET A 122 21.65 -13.64 -18.85
N VAL A 123 22.11 -12.42 -19.19
CA VAL A 123 21.46 -11.58 -20.22
C VAL A 123 21.31 -12.32 -21.55
N PRO A 124 22.37 -12.86 -22.18
CA PRO A 124 22.21 -13.59 -23.44
C PRO A 124 21.39 -14.87 -23.27
N THR A 125 21.44 -15.52 -22.10
CA THR A 125 20.67 -16.74 -21.78
C THR A 125 19.16 -16.51 -21.83
N VAL A 126 18.68 -15.36 -21.35
CA VAL A 126 17.23 -15.03 -21.31
C VAL A 126 16.76 -14.16 -22.48
N THR A 127 17.66 -13.49 -23.20
CA THR A 127 17.30 -12.60 -24.31
C THR A 127 17.46 -13.22 -25.70
N THR A 128 18.37 -14.18 -25.88
CA THR A 128 18.65 -14.77 -27.21
C THR A 128 17.68 -15.90 -27.52
N ALA A 129 17.13 -15.92 -28.73
CA ALA A 129 16.26 -17.01 -29.20
C ALA A 129 17.09 -18.23 -29.66
N PRO A 130 16.67 -19.47 -29.35
CA PRO A 130 15.56 -19.82 -28.45
C PRO A 130 15.93 -19.53 -26.99
N ARG A 131 14.99 -18.92 -26.25
CA ARG A 131 15.20 -18.64 -24.82
C ARG A 131 15.37 -19.95 -24.08
N ARG A 132 16.33 -20.00 -23.16
CA ARG A 132 16.46 -21.15 -22.26
C ARG A 132 15.40 -21.04 -21.16
N PRO A 133 14.66 -22.11 -20.87
CA PRO A 133 13.75 -22.12 -19.72
C PRO A 133 14.51 -21.85 -18.42
N VAL A 134 14.02 -20.92 -17.61
CA VAL A 134 14.61 -20.56 -16.31
C VAL A 134 13.56 -20.67 -15.22
N VAL A 135 13.88 -21.42 -14.17
CA VAL A 135 13.06 -21.52 -12.97
C VAL A 135 13.63 -20.60 -11.88
N TYR A 136 12.92 -19.53 -11.56
CA TYR A 136 13.26 -18.58 -10.50
C TYR A 136 12.70 -19.05 -9.17
N LEU A 137 13.56 -19.17 -8.16
CA LEU A 137 13.19 -19.68 -6.84
C LEU A 137 13.41 -18.60 -5.79
N ASP A 138 12.46 -18.46 -4.86
CA ASP A 138 12.70 -17.67 -3.66
C ASP A 138 11.80 -18.09 -2.50
N GLU A 139 12.24 -17.74 -1.30
CA GLU A 139 11.46 -17.83 -0.08
C GLU A 139 10.87 -16.46 0.24
N SER A 140 9.60 -16.43 0.62
CA SER A 140 8.98 -15.20 1.10
C SER A 140 8.05 -15.43 2.27
N LEU A 141 7.59 -14.32 2.86
CA LEU A 141 6.67 -14.36 3.97
C LEU A 141 5.66 -13.22 3.95
N ILE A 142 4.45 -13.53 4.40
CA ILE A 142 3.37 -12.59 4.61
C ILE A 142 3.04 -12.54 6.09
N TYR A 143 3.13 -11.34 6.67
CA TYR A 143 2.71 -11.10 8.04
C TYR A 143 1.19 -11.12 8.15
N HIS A 144 0.65 -11.79 9.18
CA HIS A 144 -0.77 -11.74 9.50
C HIS A 144 -1.23 -10.30 9.78
N HIS A 145 -0.38 -9.54 10.46
CA HIS A 145 -0.57 -8.11 10.68
C HIS A 145 0.30 -7.32 9.72
N TYR A 146 0.13 -7.60 8.42
CA TYR A 146 0.77 -6.82 7.37
C TYR A 146 0.34 -5.37 7.50
N THR A 147 1.31 -4.56 7.87
CA THR A 147 1.11 -3.15 8.06
C THR A 147 1.53 -2.48 6.76
N ARG A 148 0.54 -2.08 5.96
CA ARG A 148 0.74 -1.21 4.81
C ARG A 148 1.12 0.17 5.34
N HIS A 149 2.35 0.30 5.83
CA HIS A 149 2.81 1.43 6.63
C HIS A 149 3.00 2.71 5.81
N ALA A 150 2.96 2.63 4.48
CA ALA A 150 3.32 3.72 3.58
C ALA A 150 2.13 4.61 3.19
N ASP A 151 0.89 4.20 3.44
CA ASP A 151 -0.31 4.89 2.97
C ASP A 151 -1.31 5.29 4.06
N SER A 152 -1.04 4.91 5.32
CA SER A 152 -1.86 5.29 6.46
C SER A 152 -1.68 6.78 6.76
N LEU A 153 -2.80 7.47 7.02
CA LEU A 153 -2.83 8.85 7.47
C LEU A 153 -2.44 8.92 8.94
N TYR A 154 -1.59 9.88 9.33
CA TYR A 154 -1.28 10.15 10.73
C TYR A 154 -1.21 11.66 10.99
N ASP A 155 -1.52 12.07 12.22
CA ASP A 155 -1.34 13.43 12.73
C ASP A 155 0.11 13.57 13.25
N PRO A 156 0.97 14.44 12.68
CA PRO A 156 2.35 14.62 13.15
C PRO A 156 2.47 15.20 14.56
N THR A 157 1.41 15.81 15.08
CA THR A 157 1.37 16.33 16.46
C THR A 157 0.94 15.27 17.48
N ASP A 158 0.59 14.06 17.02
CA ASP A 158 0.21 12.95 17.89
C ASP A 158 1.40 12.44 18.70
N ILE A 159 1.34 12.68 20.02
CA ILE A 159 2.31 12.23 21.01
C ILE A 159 2.13 10.75 21.40
N ALA A 160 0.97 10.16 21.12
CA ALA A 160 0.67 8.77 21.45
C ALA A 160 1.28 7.84 20.40
N LYS A 161 2.57 7.49 20.56
CA LYS A 161 3.21 6.47 19.73
C LYS A 161 2.66 5.09 20.10
N THR A 162 1.61 4.64 19.40
CA THR A 162 1.20 3.23 19.47
C THR A 162 2.33 2.37 18.93
N LYS A 163 2.96 1.55 19.78
CA LYS A 163 3.95 0.56 19.33
C LYS A 163 3.29 -0.29 18.23
N PRO A 164 3.97 -0.53 17.09
CA PRO A 164 3.43 -1.37 16.03
C PRO A 164 2.94 -2.69 16.63
N MET A 165 1.74 -3.12 16.22
CA MET A 165 1.25 -4.42 16.64
C MET A 165 2.29 -5.46 16.25
N HIS A 166 2.61 -6.37 17.17
CA HIS A 166 3.61 -7.40 16.92
C HIS A 166 3.32 -8.07 15.56
N LYS A 167 4.37 -8.39 14.80
CA LYS A 167 4.31 -8.96 13.44
C LYS A 167 3.41 -10.20 13.30
N GLY A 168 2.97 -10.78 14.43
CA GLY A 168 1.96 -11.82 14.49
C GLY A 168 2.44 -13.16 13.93
N ARG A 169 1.47 -14.00 13.56
CA ARG A 169 1.70 -15.17 12.72
C ARG A 169 2.25 -14.75 11.36
N ARG A 170 3.05 -15.60 10.74
CA ARG A 170 3.58 -15.39 9.40
C ARG A 170 3.20 -16.58 8.54
N TYR A 171 2.74 -16.34 7.32
CA TYR A 171 2.69 -17.35 6.29
C TYR A 171 4.01 -17.28 5.55
N CYS A 172 4.82 -18.32 5.67
CA CYS A 172 6.08 -18.47 4.97
C CYS A 172 5.84 -19.43 3.82
N PHE A 173 6.41 -19.14 2.66
CA PHE A 173 6.25 -19.97 1.49
C PHE A 173 7.51 -19.94 0.63
N ILE A 174 7.69 -21.01 -0.13
CA ILE A 174 8.70 -21.16 -1.15
C ILE A 174 7.98 -21.54 -2.44
N VAL A 175 8.45 -21.01 -3.56
CA VAL A 175 7.86 -21.28 -4.85
C VAL A 175 8.87 -21.08 -5.97
N GLY A 176 8.72 -21.86 -7.03
CA GLY A 176 9.38 -21.67 -8.31
C GLY A 176 8.47 -21.00 -9.33
N ILE A 177 9.04 -20.11 -10.13
CA ILE A 177 8.38 -19.49 -11.29
C ILE A 177 9.20 -19.84 -12.52
N LEU A 178 8.62 -20.63 -13.42
CA LEU A 178 9.22 -20.98 -14.70
C LEU A 178 8.90 -19.89 -15.73
N ASP A 179 9.95 -19.36 -16.35
CA ASP A 179 9.92 -18.61 -17.60
C ASP A 179 10.47 -19.51 -18.70
N ASP A 180 9.60 -20.06 -19.54
CA ASP A 180 9.93 -20.92 -20.67
C ASP A 180 10.02 -20.13 -22.00
N GLY A 181 9.90 -18.80 -21.93
CA GLY A 181 9.90 -17.92 -23.09
C GLY A 181 8.54 -17.77 -23.78
N THR A 182 7.46 -18.36 -23.25
CA THR A 182 6.08 -18.09 -23.68
C THR A 182 5.52 -16.83 -22.99
N ASP A 183 4.30 -16.43 -23.35
CA ASP A 183 3.62 -15.28 -22.71
C ASP A 183 3.07 -15.62 -21.31
N ALA A 184 3.17 -16.88 -20.86
CA ALA A 184 2.69 -17.35 -19.58
C ALA A 184 3.84 -17.90 -18.72
N SER A 185 3.83 -17.59 -17.42
CA SER A 185 4.76 -18.21 -16.47
C SER A 185 4.06 -19.32 -15.69
N HIS A 186 4.78 -20.40 -15.40
CA HIS A 186 4.25 -21.50 -14.60
C HIS A 186 4.69 -21.37 -13.14
N LEU A 187 3.75 -21.55 -12.22
CA LEU A 187 4.02 -21.61 -10.78
C LEU A 187 4.27 -23.07 -10.41
N LEU A 188 5.43 -23.38 -9.84
CA LEU A 188 5.88 -24.74 -9.56
C LEU A 188 6.36 -24.88 -8.12
N GLY A 189 6.15 -26.05 -7.53
CA GLY A 189 6.62 -26.40 -6.19
C GLY A 189 6.11 -25.42 -5.14
N LEU A 190 4.85 -24.99 -5.17
CA LEU A 190 4.33 -24.12 -4.11
C LEU A 190 4.20 -24.90 -2.81
N ASP A 191 4.97 -24.52 -1.79
CA ASP A 191 4.79 -25.04 -0.43
C ASP A 191 4.74 -23.88 0.58
N SER A 192 3.92 -24.04 1.61
CA SER A 192 3.69 -23.00 2.60
C SER A 192 3.41 -23.53 3.99
N PHE A 193 3.83 -22.76 4.99
CA PHE A 193 3.61 -23.08 6.39
C PHE A 193 3.43 -21.83 7.24
N VAL A 194 2.97 -22.05 8.47
CA VAL A 194 2.72 -20.97 9.43
C VAL A 194 3.88 -20.88 10.41
N GLY A 195 4.68 -19.82 10.29
CA GLY A 195 5.72 -19.45 11.25
C GLY A 195 5.26 -18.43 12.31
N GLY A 196 6.11 -18.20 13.32
CA GLY A 196 5.90 -17.17 14.35
C GLY A 196 5.28 -17.68 15.65
N LYS A 197 4.72 -16.78 16.48
CA LYS A 197 4.13 -17.18 17.77
C LYS A 197 2.69 -17.65 17.62
N LYS A 198 2.35 -18.81 18.18
CA LYS A 198 0.99 -19.34 18.33
C LYS A 198 0.74 -19.61 19.81
N ASN A 199 -0.26 -18.96 20.41
CA ASN A 199 -0.65 -19.13 21.82
C ASN A 199 0.53 -19.00 22.81
N GLY A 200 1.40 -18.01 22.62
CA GLY A 200 2.58 -17.79 23.47
C GLY A 200 3.73 -18.77 23.26
N ARG A 201 3.54 -19.86 22.48
CA ARG A 201 4.61 -20.79 22.09
C ARG A 201 5.26 -20.32 20.79
N THR A 202 6.60 -20.34 20.76
CA THR A 202 7.38 -20.06 19.56
C THR A 202 7.28 -21.25 18.62
N VAL A 203 6.59 -21.10 17.49
CA VAL A 203 6.76 -22.01 16.35
C VAL A 203 8.11 -21.67 15.72
N LYS A 204 8.83 -22.70 15.26
CA LYS A 204 10.19 -22.54 14.73
C LYS A 204 10.23 -21.45 13.64
N ASP A 205 11.30 -20.65 13.65
CA ASP A 205 11.46 -19.54 12.71
C ASP A 205 11.58 -20.05 11.27
N TYR A 206 11.31 -19.21 10.27
CA TYR A 206 11.35 -19.63 8.86
C TYR A 206 12.75 -20.10 8.44
N HIS A 207 13.80 -19.44 8.94
CA HIS A 207 15.19 -19.89 8.78
C HIS A 207 15.46 -21.27 9.37
N PHE A 208 14.65 -21.72 10.34
CA PHE A 208 14.74 -23.07 10.86
C PHE A 208 13.98 -24.08 9.98
N MET A 209 12.85 -23.65 9.41
CA MET A 209 11.99 -24.51 8.61
C MET A 209 12.55 -24.75 7.20
N PHE A 210 13.05 -23.70 6.54
CA PHE A 210 13.78 -23.80 5.28
C PHE A 210 15.24 -24.21 5.54
N ASN A 211 15.42 -25.43 6.04
CA ASN A 211 16.74 -26.03 6.19
C ASN A 211 17.10 -26.86 4.94
N HIS A 212 18.34 -27.35 4.91
CA HIS A 212 18.85 -28.13 3.79
C HIS A 212 17.99 -29.36 3.46
N GLU A 213 17.57 -30.13 4.46
CA GLU A 213 16.75 -31.33 4.27
C GLU A 213 15.38 -30.98 3.68
N TYR A 214 14.75 -29.92 4.18
CA TYR A 214 13.52 -29.40 3.62
C TYR A 214 13.70 -28.98 2.16
N PHE A 215 14.75 -28.21 1.85
CA PHE A 215 15.01 -27.73 0.51
C PHE A 215 15.23 -28.88 -0.48
N VAL A 216 16.01 -29.90 -0.12
CA VAL A 216 16.26 -31.06 -1.00
C VAL A 216 14.95 -31.82 -1.30
N ASN A 217 14.13 -32.07 -0.28
CA ASN A 217 12.85 -32.76 -0.46
C ASN A 217 11.86 -31.92 -1.29
N TRP A 218 11.82 -30.61 -1.06
CA TRP A 218 11.00 -29.69 -1.82
C TRP A 218 11.47 -29.56 -3.28
N PHE A 219 12.78 -29.50 -3.50
CA PHE A 219 13.38 -29.39 -4.83
C PHE A 219 13.10 -30.65 -5.67
N GLY A 220 13.04 -31.84 -5.05
CA GLY A 220 12.57 -33.05 -5.73
C GLY A 220 11.17 -32.87 -6.33
N LYS A 221 10.22 -32.39 -5.53
CA LYS A 221 8.85 -32.12 -6.02
C LYS A 221 8.82 -31.07 -7.13
N LEU A 222 9.65 -30.03 -7.00
CA LEU A 222 9.79 -29.01 -8.04
C LEU A 222 10.26 -29.65 -9.36
N LEU A 223 11.25 -30.54 -9.31
CA LEU A 223 11.75 -31.23 -10.51
C LEU A 223 10.68 -32.14 -11.12
N ASP A 224 9.92 -32.87 -10.29
CA ASP A 224 8.80 -33.70 -10.76
C ASP A 224 7.75 -32.83 -11.50
N GLU A 225 7.38 -31.68 -10.94
CA GLU A 225 6.45 -30.73 -11.58
C GLU A 225 7.00 -30.11 -12.88
N VAL A 226 8.32 -29.88 -12.96
CA VAL A 226 8.97 -29.44 -14.21
C VAL A 226 8.90 -30.54 -15.27
N GLU A 227 9.17 -31.79 -14.90
CA GLU A 227 9.14 -32.94 -15.82
C GLU A 227 7.72 -33.21 -16.36
N GLU A 228 6.68 -32.96 -15.56
CA GLU A 228 5.28 -33.05 -15.99
C GLU A 228 4.90 -32.03 -17.08
N LEU A 229 5.66 -30.94 -17.24
CA LEU A 229 5.42 -29.94 -18.29
C LEU A 229 5.98 -30.32 -19.67
N GLY A 230 6.84 -31.35 -19.75
CA GLY A 230 7.48 -31.84 -20.98
C GLY A 230 8.81 -31.16 -21.32
#